data_AF-A0AAE4KXV8-F1
#
_entry.id   AF-A0AAE4KXV8-F1
#
_cell.length_a   1.000
_cell.length_b   1.000
_cell.length_c   1.000
_cell.angle_alpha   90.00
_cell.angle_beta   90.00
_cell.angle_gamma   90.00
#
_symmetry.space_group_name_H-M   'P 1'
#
loop_
_entity.id
_entity.type
_entity.pdbx_description
1 polymer ?
#
loop_
_entity_poly.entity_id
_entity_poly.type
_entity_poly.pdbx_seq_one_letter_code
_entity_poly.pdbx_strand_id
1 'polypeptide(L)'
;MANIVNFTDKQFENRLNDNLEELVQGKKAVESPTAFLLGGQPGSGKTSLRSAILEETQGNVIVIDNDTFKQQHPNFDELAKLYEKDVVKHVTPYSNRMTEAIISRLSDQGYNLVIEGTGRTTDVPIQTATMLQAK
;
A
#
# COMPACT_ATOMS: atom_id res chain seq x y z
N MET A 1 9.08 28.81 -9.19
CA MET A 1 8.99 27.91 -8.02
C MET A 1 9.04 26.48 -8.56
N ALA A 2 9.93 25.64 -8.05
CA ALA A 2 9.92 24.22 -8.44
C ALA A 2 8.56 23.61 -8.06
N ASN A 3 8.02 22.75 -8.91
CA ASN A 3 6.76 22.07 -8.62
C ASN A 3 6.98 21.05 -7.48
N ILE A 4 6.72 21.47 -6.24
CA ILE A 4 6.94 20.68 -5.01
C ILE A 4 6.07 19.41 -4.93
N VAL A 5 5.10 19.24 -5.84
CA VAL A 5 4.32 18.01 -6.00
C VAL A 5 5.17 16.90 -6.62
N ASN A 6 6.20 17.25 -7.40
CA ASN A 6 7.09 16.27 -8.00
C ASN A 6 8.16 15.83 -6.99
N PHE A 7 8.57 14.57 -7.14
CA PHE A 7 9.66 13.95 -6.41
C PHE A 7 10.58 13.23 -7.39
N THR A 8 11.84 13.07 -7.01
CA THR A 8 12.82 12.33 -7.81
C THR A 8 12.66 10.82 -7.60
N ASP A 9 13.11 10.03 -8.57
CA ASP A 9 13.13 8.57 -8.40
C ASP A 9 14.02 8.14 -7.23
N LYS A 10 15.11 8.86 -6.95
CA LYS A 10 15.95 8.58 -5.77
C LYS A 10 15.18 8.76 -4.46
N GLN A 11 14.38 9.81 -4.34
CA GLN A 11 13.54 10.01 -3.15
C GLN A 11 12.48 8.92 -3.02
N PHE A 12 11.89 8.50 -4.14
CA PHE A 12 10.93 7.40 -4.18
C PHE A 12 11.57 6.07 -3.77
N GLU A 13 12.69 5.68 -4.39
CA GLU A 13 13.38 4.41 -4.13
C GLU A 13 13.88 4.32 -2.68
N ASN A 14 14.37 5.43 -2.10
CA ASN A 14 14.75 5.44 -0.69
C ASN A 14 13.55 5.07 0.21
N ARG A 15 12.39 5.72 0.01
CA ARG A 15 11.18 5.41 0.79
C ARG A 15 10.63 4.01 0.50
N LEU A 16 10.75 3.55 -0.74
CA LEU A 16 10.36 2.19 -1.11
C LEU A 16 11.20 1.16 -0.35
N ASN A 17 12.53 1.34 -0.30
CA ASN A 17 13.41 0.43 0.43
C ASN A 17 13.11 0.42 1.94
N ASP A 18 12.94 1.60 2.55
CA ASP A 18 12.57 1.72 3.97
C ASP A 18 11.25 0.99 4.26
N ASN A 19 10.22 1.21 3.43
CA ASN A 19 8.92 0.55 3.55
C ASN A 19 9.03 -0.96 3.40
N LEU A 20 9.81 -1.45 2.43
CA LEU A 20 10.01 -2.88 2.22
C LEU A 20 10.71 -3.51 3.43
N GLU A 21 11.76 -2.88 3.95
CA GLU A 21 12.47 -3.35 5.14
C GLU A 21 11.53 -3.45 6.34
N GLU A 22 10.74 -2.41 6.61
CA GLU A 22 9.78 -2.40 7.73
C GLU A 22 8.69 -3.47 7.56
N LEU A 23 8.07 -3.55 6.38
CA LEU A 23 6.94 -4.43 6.12
C LEU A 23 7.30 -5.92 6.21
N VAL A 24 8.51 -6.32 5.82
CA VAL A 24 8.94 -7.73 5.88
C VAL A 24 9.42 -8.18 7.25
N GLN A 25 9.57 -7.27 8.23
CA GLN A 25 10.04 -7.65 9.56
C GLN A 25 9.14 -8.72 10.21
N GLY A 26 9.78 -9.84 10.56
CA GLY A 26 9.12 -11.00 11.15
C GLY A 26 8.16 -11.74 10.21
N LYS A 27 8.20 -11.47 8.90
CA LYS A 27 7.40 -12.15 7.87
C LYS A 27 8.29 -13.03 7.01
N LYS A 28 7.71 -14.08 6.44
CA LYS A 28 8.40 -15.04 5.57
C LYS A 28 7.58 -15.30 4.32
N ALA A 29 8.28 -15.36 3.19
CA ALA A 29 7.73 -15.88 1.95
C ALA A 29 7.32 -17.35 2.11
N VAL A 30 6.34 -17.77 1.32
CA VAL A 30 5.77 -19.13 1.33
C VAL A 30 5.65 -19.67 -0.10
N GLU A 31 5.59 -20.98 -0.25
CA GLU A 31 5.50 -21.64 -1.56
C GLU A 31 4.20 -21.35 -2.32
N SER A 32 3.10 -21.10 -1.60
CA SER A 32 1.79 -20.81 -2.17
C SER A 32 1.17 -19.61 -1.45
N PRO A 33 1.58 -18.38 -1.82
CA PRO A 33 1.13 -17.17 -1.14
C PRO A 33 -0.35 -16.90 -1.37
N THR A 34 -1.00 -16.32 -0.38
CA THR A 34 -2.40 -15.87 -0.45
C THR A 34 -2.48 -14.35 -0.33
N ALA A 35 -3.27 -13.74 -1.20
CA ALA A 35 -3.56 -12.31 -1.16
C ALA A 35 -5.04 -12.07 -0.80
N PHE A 36 -5.26 -11.26 0.23
CA PHE A 36 -6.58 -10.89 0.74
C PHE A 36 -6.90 -9.46 0.31
N LEU A 37 -7.83 -9.30 -0.65
CA LEU A 37 -8.30 -7.99 -1.09
C LEU A 37 -9.46 -7.54 -0.20
N LEU A 38 -9.27 -6.49 0.60
CA LEU A 38 -10.32 -5.99 1.47
C LEU A 38 -11.22 -4.97 0.75
N GLY A 39 -12.52 -5.09 0.97
CA GLY A 39 -13.54 -4.16 0.51
C GLY A 39 -14.45 -3.72 1.66
N GLY A 40 -14.97 -2.49 1.58
CA GLY A 40 -15.86 -1.93 2.59
C GLY A 40 -15.74 -0.42 2.70
N GLN A 41 -16.85 0.25 2.95
CA GLN A 41 -16.90 1.70 3.13
C GLN A 41 -16.02 2.16 4.32
N PRO A 42 -15.59 3.43 4.34
CA PRO A 42 -14.99 4.02 5.55
C PRO A 42 -15.92 3.82 6.75
N GLY A 43 -15.36 3.43 7.90
CA GLY A 43 -16.13 3.14 9.12
C GLY A 43 -16.82 1.77 9.16
N SER A 44 -16.70 0.92 8.14
CA SER A 44 -17.36 -0.41 8.10
C SER A 44 -16.73 -1.47 9.01
N GLY A 45 -15.63 -1.17 9.71
CA GLY A 45 -14.96 -2.13 10.59
C GLY A 45 -14.00 -3.10 9.90
N LYS A 46 -13.38 -2.73 8.76
CA LYS A 46 -12.37 -3.57 8.07
C LYS A 46 -11.22 -4.05 8.98
N THR A 47 -10.93 -3.35 10.07
CA THR A 47 -9.97 -3.78 11.10
C THR A 47 -10.28 -5.18 11.63
N SER A 48 -11.55 -5.55 11.79
CA SER A 48 -11.93 -6.91 12.20
C SER A 48 -11.55 -7.97 11.16
N LEU A 49 -11.62 -7.65 9.86
CA LEU A 49 -11.13 -8.52 8.80
C LEU A 49 -9.60 -8.67 8.88
N ARG A 50 -8.87 -7.57 9.14
CA ARG A 50 -7.42 -7.63 9.35
C ARG A 50 -7.07 -8.57 10.52
N SER A 51 -7.80 -8.48 11.63
CA SER A 51 -7.60 -9.35 12.80
C SER A 51 -7.84 -10.82 12.47
N ALA A 52 -8.92 -11.14 11.74
CA ALA A 52 -9.21 -12.51 11.33
C ALA A 52 -8.12 -13.08 10.40
N ILE A 53 -7.63 -12.29 9.43
CA ILE A 53 -6.56 -12.72 8.52
C ILE A 53 -5.23 -12.88 9.26
N LEU A 54 -4.92 -12.00 10.22
CA LEU A 54 -3.75 -12.15 11.07
C LEU A 54 -3.80 -13.46 11.87
N GLU A 55 -4.96 -13.82 12.41
CA GLU A 55 -5.15 -15.09 13.11
C GLU A 55 -4.99 -16.28 12.15
N GLU A 56 -5.64 -16.25 10.98
CA GLU A 56 -5.58 -17.28 9.94
C GLU A 56 -4.15 -17.54 9.46
N THR A 57 -3.37 -16.48 9.25
CA THR A 57 -1.99 -16.54 8.76
C THR A 57 -0.95 -16.68 9.88
N GLN A 58 -1.39 -16.80 11.15
CA GLN A 58 -0.52 -16.83 12.32
C GLN A 58 0.46 -15.65 12.39
N GLY A 59 0.00 -14.48 11.95
CA GLY A 59 0.78 -13.25 11.84
C GLY A 59 1.74 -13.19 10.64
N ASN A 60 1.83 -14.24 9.81
CA ASN A 60 2.68 -14.25 8.62
C ASN A 60 1.96 -13.65 7.39
N VAL A 61 1.60 -12.37 7.48
CA VAL A 61 0.99 -11.59 6.40
C VAL A 61 1.44 -10.14 6.47
N ILE A 62 1.58 -9.50 5.31
CA ILE A 62 1.94 -8.09 5.19
C ILE A 62 0.69 -7.28 4.85
N VAL A 63 0.38 -6.26 5.66
CA VAL A 63 -0.74 -5.35 5.39
C VAL A 63 -0.24 -4.15 4.58
N ILE A 64 -0.86 -3.92 3.42
CA ILE A 64 -0.56 -2.81 2.52
C ILE A 64 -1.77 -1.86 2.51
N ASP A 65 -1.57 -0.69 3.10
CA ASP A 65 -2.58 0.36 3.24
C ASP A 65 -2.10 1.65 2.55
N ASN A 66 -2.79 2.10 1.50
CA ASN A 66 -2.38 3.28 0.73
C ASN A 66 -2.31 4.55 1.59
N ASP A 67 -3.16 4.67 2.62
CA ASP A 67 -3.24 5.87 3.44
C ASP A 67 -1.97 6.10 4.27
N THR A 68 -1.25 5.03 4.64
CA THR A 68 0.01 5.12 5.42
C THR A 68 1.13 5.77 4.61
N PHE A 69 1.11 5.64 3.29
CA PHE A 69 2.16 6.19 2.42
C PHE A 69 1.93 7.66 2.04
N LYS A 70 0.72 8.21 2.19
CA LYS A 70 0.41 9.59 1.77
C LYS A 70 1.29 10.63 2.45
N GLN A 71 1.52 10.47 3.75
CA GLN A 71 2.35 11.39 4.55
C GLN A 71 3.86 11.19 4.31
N GLN A 72 4.25 10.12 3.63
CA GLN A 72 5.65 9.86 3.30
C GLN A 72 6.12 10.61 2.04
N HIS A 73 5.24 11.37 1.39
CA HIS A 73 5.63 12.22 0.26
C HIS A 73 6.85 13.09 0.66
N PRO A 74 7.91 13.19 -0.15
CA PRO A 74 9.15 13.87 0.27
C PRO A 74 8.98 15.33 0.69
N ASN A 75 7.97 16.01 0.14
CA ASN A 75 7.62 17.40 0.45
C ASN A 75 6.25 17.52 1.15
N PHE A 76 5.84 16.52 1.94
CA PHE A 76 4.49 16.49 2.54
C PHE A 76 4.21 17.74 3.38
N ASP A 77 5.16 18.17 4.20
CA ASP A 77 4.98 19.33 5.09
C ASP A 77 4.76 20.63 4.32
N GLU A 78 5.50 20.85 3.22
CA GLU A 78 5.31 22.00 2.34
C GLU A 78 3.96 21.94 1.62
N LEU A 79 3.57 20.75 1.14
CA LEU A 79 2.28 20.54 0.48
C LEU A 79 1.12 20.73 1.46
N ALA A 80 1.25 20.28 2.71
CA ALA A 80 0.25 20.44 3.76
C ALA A 80 0.08 21.92 4.15
N LYS A 81 1.16 22.69 4.19
CA LYS A 81 1.10 24.14 4.42
C LYS A 81 0.47 24.89 3.25
N LEU A 82 0.71 24.44 2.02
CA LEU A 82 0.21 25.10 0.81
C LEU A 82 -1.25 24.79 0.51
N TYR A 83 -1.66 23.54 0.69
CA TYR A 83 -2.97 23.04 0.29
C TYR A 83 -3.89 22.72 1.47
N GLU A 84 -3.38 22.73 2.71
CA GLU A 84 -4.15 22.44 3.92
C GLU A 84 -4.96 21.14 3.80
N LYS A 85 -6.30 21.23 3.88
CA LYS A 85 -7.21 20.08 3.79
C LYS A 85 -7.18 19.41 2.41
N ASP A 86 -6.77 20.13 1.38
CA ASP A 86 -6.67 19.65 0.01
C ASP A 86 -5.34 18.94 -0.27
N VAL A 87 -4.44 18.77 0.71
CA VAL A 87 -3.15 18.07 0.50
C VAL A 87 -3.33 16.65 -0.04
N VAL A 88 -4.41 15.96 0.34
CA VAL A 88 -4.66 14.55 -0.01
C VAL A 88 -4.66 14.32 -1.52
N LYS A 89 -5.30 15.21 -2.32
CA LYS A 89 -5.34 15.07 -3.78
C LYS A 89 -3.95 15.23 -4.42
N HIS A 90 -3.04 15.96 -3.77
CA HIS A 90 -1.69 16.21 -4.29
C HIS A 90 -0.72 15.07 -4.00
N VAL A 91 -0.92 14.34 -2.89
CA VAL A 91 -0.02 13.24 -2.49
C VAL A 91 -0.53 11.85 -2.89
N THR A 92 -1.80 11.74 -3.28
CA THR A 92 -2.40 10.47 -3.75
C THR A 92 -1.65 9.84 -4.92
N PRO A 93 -1.15 10.58 -5.94
CA PRO A 93 -0.34 9.97 -7.00
C PRO A 93 0.93 9.29 -6.49
N TYR A 94 1.60 9.88 -5.49
CA TYR A 94 2.77 9.27 -4.84
C TYR A 94 2.39 8.00 -4.07
N SER A 95 1.34 8.05 -3.23
CA SER A 95 0.94 6.88 -2.45
C SER A 95 0.48 5.73 -3.34
N ASN A 96 -0.23 6.01 -4.43
CA ASN A 96 -0.62 5.00 -5.41
C ASN A 96 0.60 4.31 -6.03
N ARG A 97 1.58 5.09 -6.53
CA ARG A 97 2.83 4.55 -7.07
C ARG A 97 3.58 3.70 -6.04
N MET A 98 3.62 4.15 -4.78
CA MET A 98 4.26 3.42 -3.68
C MET A 98 3.54 2.09 -3.39
N THR A 99 2.21 2.12 -3.27
CA THR A 99 1.37 0.93 -3.06
C THR A 99 1.58 -0.11 -4.17
N GLU A 100 1.53 0.30 -5.43
CA GLU A 100 1.73 -0.59 -6.57
C GLU A 100 3.14 -1.20 -6.58
N ALA A 101 4.18 -0.40 -6.31
CA ALA A 101 5.56 -0.87 -6.25
C ALA A 101 5.77 -1.90 -5.12
N ILE A 102 5.21 -1.64 -3.94
CA ILE A 102 5.26 -2.56 -2.79
C ILE A 102 4.53 -3.87 -3.10
N ILE A 103 3.30 -3.81 -3.64
CA ILE A 103 2.55 -5.00 -4.03
C ILE A 103 3.36 -5.82 -5.04
N SER A 104 3.93 -5.17 -6.07
CA SER A 104 4.75 -5.88 -7.07
C SER A 104 5.93 -6.59 -6.42
N ARG A 105 6.75 -5.87 -5.66
CA ARG A 105 7.99 -6.41 -5.06
C ARG A 105 7.72 -7.53 -4.06
N LEU A 106 6.68 -7.42 -3.25
CA LEU A 106 6.37 -8.43 -2.23
C LEU A 106 5.65 -9.65 -2.81
N SER A 107 4.83 -9.46 -3.84
CA SER A 107 4.24 -10.59 -4.58
C SER A 107 5.28 -11.36 -5.38
N ASP A 108 6.27 -10.69 -5.99
CA ASP A 108 7.41 -11.35 -6.66
C ASP A 108 8.20 -12.27 -5.72
N GLN A 109 8.23 -11.92 -4.42
CA GLN A 109 8.94 -12.68 -3.40
C GLN A 109 8.08 -13.76 -2.73
N GLY A 110 6.78 -13.85 -3.03
CA GLY A 110 5.90 -14.88 -2.49
C GLY A 110 5.44 -14.65 -1.04
N TYR A 111 5.24 -13.39 -0.62
CA TYR A 111 4.64 -13.10 0.69
C TYR A 111 3.11 -13.17 0.65
N ASN A 112 2.49 -13.55 1.78
CA ASN A 112 1.07 -13.34 1.98
C ASN A 112 0.77 -11.84 2.14
N LEU A 113 -0.27 -11.35 1.47
CA LEU A 113 -0.59 -9.92 1.43
C LEU A 113 -2.03 -9.65 1.88
N VAL A 114 -2.25 -8.62 2.69
CA VAL A 114 -3.56 -7.96 2.81
C VAL A 114 -3.46 -6.66 2.05
N ILE A 115 -4.33 -6.45 1.07
CA ILE A 115 -4.37 -5.22 0.26
C ILE A 115 -5.65 -4.48 0.59
N GLU A 116 -5.50 -3.27 1.10
CA GLU A 116 -6.64 -2.48 1.52
C GLU A 116 -7.30 -1.71 0.40
N GLY A 117 -8.62 -1.82 0.40
CA GLY A 117 -9.46 -1.10 -0.52
C GLY A 117 -10.80 -0.75 0.11
N THR A 118 -11.52 0.07 -0.64
CA THR A 118 -12.93 0.35 -0.36
C THR A 118 -13.87 -0.47 -1.22
N GLY A 119 -13.38 -1.11 -2.29
CA GLY A 119 -14.21 -1.80 -3.27
C GLY A 119 -15.17 -0.86 -4.01
N ARG A 120 -14.84 0.43 -4.13
CA ARG A 120 -15.67 1.44 -4.84
C ARG A 120 -15.85 1.11 -6.32
N THR A 121 -14.88 0.41 -6.91
CA THR A 121 -14.91 -0.07 -8.30
C THR A 121 -14.58 -1.55 -8.33
N THR A 122 -15.00 -2.22 -9.40
CA THR A 122 -14.65 -3.62 -9.68
C THR A 122 -13.30 -3.76 -10.36
N ASP A 123 -12.91 -2.77 -11.17
CA ASP A 123 -11.74 -2.89 -12.05
C ASP A 123 -10.44 -3.01 -11.28
N VAL A 124 -10.29 -2.23 -10.20
CA VAL A 124 -9.07 -2.22 -9.36
C VAL A 124 -8.81 -3.58 -8.69
N PRO A 125 -9.78 -4.19 -7.96
CA PRO A 125 -9.55 -5.51 -7.38
C PRO A 125 -9.41 -6.61 -8.45
N ILE A 126 -10.13 -6.53 -9.58
CA ILE A 126 -9.98 -7.50 -10.68
C ILE A 126 -8.57 -7.44 -11.27
N GLN A 127 -8.06 -6.24 -11.59
CA GLN A 127 -6.73 -6.06 -12.15
C GLN A 127 -5.65 -6.53 -11.16
N THR A 128 -5.78 -6.17 -9.89
CA THR A 128 -4.87 -6.62 -8.83
C THR A 128 -4.88 -8.14 -8.71
N ALA A 129 -6.06 -8.77 -8.63
CA ALA A 129 -6.17 -10.22 -8.54
C ALA A 129 -5.58 -10.93 -9.76
N THR A 130 -5.86 -10.44 -10.96
CA THR A 130 -5.34 -11.00 -12.22
C THR A 130 -3.81 -10.93 -12.27
N MET A 131 -3.23 -9.81 -11.85
CA MET A 131 -1.78 -9.63 -11.80
C MET A 131 -1.13 -10.59 -10.79
N LEU A 132 -1.74 -10.78 -9.61
CA LEU A 132 -1.22 -11.66 -8.58
C LEU A 132 -1.32 -13.14 -8.95
N GLN A 133 -2.40 -13.54 -9.65
CA GLN A 133 -2.59 -14.92 -10.12
C GLN A 133 -1.69 -15.31 -11.29
N ALA A 134 -1.11 -14.33 -11.99
CA ALA A 134 -0.22 -14.56 -13.13
C ALA A 134 1.25 -14.79 -12.71
N LYS A 135 1.56 -14.75 -11.41
CA LYS A 135 2.90 -15.01 -10.86
C LYS A 135 3.04 -16.46 -10.43
#